data_AF-A0A7Y5THL5-F1
#
_entry.id   AF-A0A7Y5THL5-F1
#
_cell.length_a   1.000
_cell.length_b   1.000
_cell.length_c   1.000
_cell.angle_alpha   90.00
_cell.angle_beta   90.00
_cell.angle_gamma   90.00
#
_symmetry.space_group_name_H-M   'P 1'
#
loop_
_entity.id
_entity.type
_entity.pdbx_description
1 polymer ?
#
loop_
_entity_poly.entity_id
_entity_poly.type
_entity_poly.pdbx_seq_one_letter_code
_entity_poly.pdbx_strand_id
1 'polypeptide(L)'
;MSTTIVPSDSHPDSHPASHPGSQPETSPAPGASTGPVLAAQSRAAAALSCVAALVHLAVAPEHLAEWAPAGLFLIVVAAGQLWLARALWRGLGARLVPAAVLLTSGLVALYVVSRTIGL
;
A
#
# COMPACT_ATOMS: atom_id res chain seq x y z
N MET A 1 -30.90 -59.29 64.05
CA MET A 1 -29.79 -59.45 65.00
C MET A 1 -28.64 -60.09 64.21
N SER A 2 -27.51 -59.46 63.95
CA SER A 2 -26.88 -58.32 64.61
C SER A 2 -26.07 -57.48 63.63
N THR A 3 -26.32 -56.18 63.72
CA THR A 3 -25.53 -55.07 63.20
C THR A 3 -24.16 -55.03 63.87
N THR A 4 -23.10 -54.74 63.12
CA THR A 4 -21.89 -54.12 63.67
C THR A 4 -21.45 -53.02 62.72
N ILE A 5 -21.62 -51.79 63.20
CA ILE A 5 -21.12 -50.55 62.64
C ILE A 5 -19.87 -50.19 63.46
N VAL A 6 -18.77 -49.87 62.78
CA VAL A 6 -17.64 -49.11 63.34
C VAL A 6 -17.26 -48.01 62.34
N PRO A 7 -16.93 -46.77 62.78
CA PRO A 7 -16.96 -45.58 61.94
C PRO A 7 -15.58 -44.98 61.59
N SER A 8 -15.62 -44.14 60.55
CA SER A 8 -14.85 -42.91 60.31
C SER A 8 -13.32 -42.95 60.24
N ASP A 9 -12.78 -42.65 59.05
CA ASP A 9 -11.68 -41.70 58.96
C ASP A 9 -11.73 -40.91 57.63
N SER A 10 -11.94 -39.60 57.79
CA SER A 10 -11.07 -38.53 57.27
C SER A 10 -10.79 -38.44 55.76
N HIS A 11 -11.52 -37.51 55.14
CA HIS A 11 -11.31 -36.88 53.84
C HIS A 11 -9.85 -36.43 53.58
N PRO A 12 -9.32 -36.70 52.38
CA PRO A 12 -8.55 -35.68 51.69
C PRO A 12 -9.23 -35.26 50.40
N ASP A 13 -9.31 -33.94 50.24
CA ASP A 13 -9.76 -33.22 49.06
C ASP A 13 -9.18 -33.82 47.77
N SER A 14 -10.04 -34.27 46.85
CA SER A 14 -9.68 -34.42 45.44
C SER A 14 -10.39 -33.33 44.63
N HIS A 15 -10.00 -32.08 44.89
CA HIS A 15 -10.18 -31.01 43.91
C HIS A 15 -9.31 -31.32 42.67
N PRO A 16 -9.77 -30.93 41.47
CA PRO A 16 -9.45 -31.55 40.20
C PRO A 16 -8.02 -31.25 39.76
N ALA A 17 -7.41 -32.22 39.08
CA ALA A 17 -6.26 -31.99 38.23
C ALA A 17 -6.65 -31.03 37.09
N SER A 18 -6.64 -29.73 37.37
CA SER A 18 -6.57 -28.69 36.36
C SER A 18 -5.21 -28.81 35.68
N HIS A 19 -5.18 -29.50 34.54
CA HIS A 19 -4.06 -29.47 33.61
C HIS A 19 -3.66 -28.02 33.33
N PRO A 20 -2.48 -27.55 33.77
CA PRO A 20 -1.95 -26.27 33.35
C PRO A 20 -1.21 -26.51 32.04
N GLY A 21 -1.74 -26.01 30.92
CA GLY A 21 -0.94 -25.94 29.70
C GLY A 21 -1.63 -26.25 28.39
N SER A 22 -2.89 -25.86 28.18
CA SER A 22 -3.30 -25.38 26.86
C SER A 22 -2.82 -23.94 26.72
N GLN A 23 -1.51 -23.76 26.58
CA GLN A 23 -0.99 -22.55 25.95
C GLN A 23 -1.62 -22.54 24.56
N PRO A 24 -2.49 -21.58 24.18
CA PRO A 24 -2.75 -21.38 22.77
C PRO A 24 -1.37 -21.09 22.18
N GLU A 25 -0.94 -21.89 21.22
CA GLU A 25 0.19 -21.52 20.38
C GLU A 25 -0.19 -20.20 19.71
N THR A 26 0.10 -19.07 20.36
CA THR A 26 0.15 -17.77 19.71
C THR A 26 1.44 -17.77 18.90
N SER A 27 1.48 -18.67 17.93
CA SER A 27 2.37 -18.54 16.78
C SER A 27 2.08 -17.14 16.24
N PRO A 28 3.05 -16.21 16.25
CA PRO A 28 2.80 -14.87 15.79
C PRO A 28 2.38 -15.00 14.33
N ALA A 29 1.12 -14.67 14.04
CA ALA A 29 0.57 -14.72 12.70
C ALA A 29 1.56 -14.05 11.73
N PRO A 30 2.08 -14.75 10.70
CA PRO A 30 2.97 -14.17 9.71
C PRO A 30 2.18 -13.12 8.90
N GLY A 31 2.24 -11.86 9.32
CA GLY A 31 1.51 -10.77 8.65
C GLY A 31 1.20 -9.54 9.50
N ALA A 32 1.42 -9.56 10.81
CA ALA A 32 0.90 -8.54 11.72
C ALA A 32 1.63 -7.16 11.75
N SER A 33 2.58 -6.86 10.86
CA SER A 33 3.36 -5.60 10.95
C SER A 33 3.71 -4.88 9.64
N THR A 34 3.12 -5.26 8.50
CA THR A 34 3.46 -4.63 7.20
C THR A 34 2.75 -3.27 6.97
N GLY A 35 1.69 -2.97 7.72
CA GLY A 35 0.85 -1.78 7.52
C GLY A 35 1.59 -0.43 7.65
N PRO A 36 2.33 -0.17 8.75
CA PRO A 36 3.01 1.11 8.95
C PRO A 36 4.15 1.37 7.95
N VAL A 37 4.91 0.32 7.59
CA VAL A 37 6.04 0.42 6.66
C VAL A 37 5.53 0.72 5.25
N LEU A 38 4.49 0.03 4.79
CA LEU A 38 3.90 0.27 3.46
C LEU A 38 3.31 1.69 3.35
N ALA A 39 2.72 2.20 4.43
CA ALA A 39 2.22 3.57 4.50
C ALA A 39 3.34 4.63 4.50
N ALA A 40 4.49 4.35 5.11
CA ALA A 40 5.65 5.24 5.06
C ALA A 40 6.27 5.26 3.65
N GLN A 41 6.43 4.09 3.04
CA GLN A 41 6.94 3.94 1.67
C GLN A 41 6.03 4.62 0.64
N SER A 42 4.71 4.48 0.76
CA SER A 42 3.76 5.14 -0.15
C SER A 42 3.83 6.67 -0.06
N ARG A 43 4.00 7.23 1.14
CA ARG A 43 4.20 8.66 1.36
C ARG A 43 5.52 9.17 0.78
N ALA A 44 6.61 8.42 0.98
CA ALA A 44 7.90 8.75 0.39
C ALA A 44 7.84 8.75 -1.15
N ALA A 45 7.24 7.71 -1.74
CA ALA A 45 7.03 7.62 -3.18
C ALA A 45 6.13 8.75 -3.70
N ALA A 46 5.12 9.16 -2.93
CA ALA A 46 4.27 10.29 -3.27
C ALA A 46 5.04 11.62 -3.28
N ALA A 47 5.89 11.85 -2.29
CA ALA A 47 6.73 13.04 -2.21
C ALA A 47 7.73 13.11 -3.37
N LEU A 48 8.43 12.01 -3.66
CA LEU A 48 9.36 11.94 -4.80
C LEU A 48 8.64 12.16 -6.14
N SER A 49 7.46 11.58 -6.32
CA SER A 49 6.66 11.80 -7.54
C SER A 49 6.25 13.26 -7.69
N CYS A 50 5.94 13.95 -6.59
CA CYS A 50 5.64 15.38 -6.60
C CYS A 50 6.86 16.22 -7.01
N VAL A 51 8.04 15.94 -6.43
CA VAL A 51 9.28 16.62 -6.80
C VAL A 51 9.62 16.40 -8.28
N ALA A 52 9.49 15.16 -8.76
CA ALA A 52 9.70 14.84 -10.16
C ALA A 52 8.76 15.66 -11.06
N ALA A 53 7.46 15.76 -10.73
CA ALA A 53 6.52 16.56 -11.52
C ALA A 53 6.95 18.02 -11.63
N LEU A 54 7.44 18.61 -10.54
CA LEU A 54 7.92 19.99 -10.51
C LEU A 54 9.16 20.20 -11.39
N VAL A 55 10.11 19.26 -11.39
CA VAL A 55 11.29 19.33 -12.26
C VAL A 55 10.90 19.29 -13.73
N HIS A 56 9.97 18.40 -14.12
CA HIS A 56 9.51 18.32 -15.50
C HIS A 56 8.76 19.59 -15.92
N LEU A 57 7.96 20.18 -15.03
CA LEU A 57 7.31 21.48 -15.24
C LEU A 57 8.31 22.63 -15.37
N ALA A 58 9.39 22.61 -14.59
CA ALA A 58 10.41 23.64 -14.62
C ALA A 58 11.23 23.64 -15.92
N VAL A 59 11.42 22.47 -16.53
CA VAL A 59 12.23 22.28 -17.76
C VAL A 59 11.36 22.28 -19.04
N ALA A 60 10.04 22.14 -18.89
CA ALA A 60 9.08 22.21 -19.99
C ALA A 60 9.13 23.53 -20.80
N PRO A 61 9.22 24.75 -20.21
CA PRO A 61 9.20 25.98 -20.99
C PRO A 61 10.41 26.13 -21.92
N GLU A 62 11.59 25.71 -21.50
CA GLU A 62 12.79 25.69 -22.35
C GLU A 62 12.58 24.77 -23.56
N HIS A 63 11.99 23.59 -23.32
CA HIS A 63 11.72 22.63 -24.39
C HIS A 63 10.55 23.06 -25.28
N LEU A 64 9.57 23.80 -24.76
CA LEU A 64 8.51 24.39 -25.58
C LEU A 64 9.05 25.46 -26.53
N ALA A 65 10.06 26.22 -26.09
CA ALA A 65 10.70 27.27 -26.89
C ALA A 65 11.62 26.69 -27.97
N GLU A 66 12.27 25.55 -27.71
CA GLU A 66 13.17 24.89 -28.66
C GLU A 66 12.42 23.94 -29.60
N TRP A 67 11.56 23.07 -29.05
CA TRP A 67 10.80 22.08 -29.81
C TRP A 67 9.51 21.68 -29.08
N ALA A 68 8.43 22.35 -29.45
CA ALA A 68 7.11 22.23 -28.81
C ALA A 68 6.62 20.79 -28.48
N PRO A 69 6.84 19.78 -29.32
CA PRO A 69 6.59 18.37 -28.98
C PRO A 69 7.21 17.87 -27.67
N ALA A 70 8.47 18.19 -27.41
CA ALA A 70 9.16 17.76 -26.19
C ALA A 70 8.57 18.44 -24.95
N GLY A 71 8.28 19.74 -25.04
CA GLY A 71 7.63 20.46 -23.96
C GLY A 71 6.24 19.90 -23.62
N LEU A 72 5.44 19.54 -24.63
CA LEU A 72 4.14 18.91 -24.43
C LEU A 72 4.27 17.53 -23.75
N PHE A 73 5.27 16.74 -24.15
CA PHE A 73 5.57 15.46 -23.51
C PHE A 73 5.92 15.63 -22.02
N LEU A 74 6.78 16.59 -21.69
CA LEU A 74 7.15 16.89 -20.30
C LEU A 74 5.95 17.30 -19.44
N ILE A 75 5.01 18.06 -20.01
CA ILE A 75 3.76 18.44 -19.32
C ILE A 75 2.88 17.21 -19.03
N VAL A 76 2.76 16.28 -19.98
CA VAL A 76 2.02 15.02 -19.79
C VAL A 76 2.66 14.18 -18.68
N VAL A 77 3.99 14.08 -18.68
CA VAL A 77 4.74 13.35 -17.65
C VAL A 77 4.55 13.99 -16.27
N ALA A 78 4.64 15.32 -16.17
CA ALA A 78 4.40 16.06 -14.94
C ALA A 78 2.98 15.82 -14.40
N ALA A 79 1.97 15.83 -15.27
CA ALA A 79 0.59 15.54 -14.90
C ALA A 79 0.41 14.11 -14.36
N GLY A 80 1.05 13.12 -14.98
CA GLY A 80 1.05 11.73 -14.51
C GLY A 80 1.71 11.55 -13.15
N GLN A 81 2.85 12.21 -12.92
CA GLN A 81 3.58 12.16 -11.66
C GLN A 81 2.82 12.84 -10.51
N LEU A 82 2.15 13.97 -10.76
CA LEU A 82 1.32 14.63 -9.75
C LEU A 82 0.06 13.81 -9.41
N TRP A 83 -0.52 13.17 -10.43
CA TRP A 83 -1.64 12.24 -10.22
C TRP A 83 -1.21 11.02 -9.39
N LEU A 84 -0.06 10.43 -9.69
CA LEU A 84 0.52 9.32 -8.93
C LEU A 84 0.81 9.71 -7.48
N ALA A 85 1.41 10.89 -7.26
CA ALA A 85 1.64 11.42 -5.92
C ALA A 85 0.33 11.48 -5.12
N ARG A 86 -0.74 12.00 -5.72
CA ARG A 86 -2.07 12.10 -5.09
C ARG A 86 -2.72 10.74 -4.84
N ALA A 87 -2.49 9.75 -5.72
CA ALA A 87 -3.02 8.40 -5.56
C ALA A 87 -2.34 7.65 -4.41
N LEU A 88 -1.01 7.75 -4.35
CA LEU A 88 -0.18 7.15 -3.29
C LEU A 88 -0.50 7.74 -1.92
N TRP A 89 -0.72 9.06 -1.85
CA TRP A 89 -1.12 9.72 -0.61
C TRP A 89 -2.47 9.23 -0.05
N ARG A 90 -3.35 8.70 -0.92
CA ARG A 90 -4.72 8.33 -0.56
C ARG A 90 -4.91 6.81 -0.41
N GLY A 91 -3.85 6.01 -0.58
CA GLY A 91 -3.87 4.56 -0.32
C GLY A 91 -4.77 3.75 -1.27
N LEU A 92 -4.89 4.20 -2.52
CA LEU A 92 -6.02 3.81 -3.37
C LEU A 92 -5.64 2.71 -4.39
N GLY A 93 -5.53 1.46 -3.88
CA GLY A 93 -5.19 0.26 -4.66
C GLY A 93 -6.17 -0.13 -5.78
N ALA A 94 -7.40 0.40 -5.78
CA ALA A 94 -8.41 0.19 -6.85
C ALA A 94 -8.60 1.39 -7.79
N ARG A 95 -7.82 2.46 -7.59
CA ARG A 95 -7.92 3.72 -8.36
C ARG A 95 -7.00 3.77 -9.57
N LEU A 96 -6.53 2.60 -10.00
CA LEU A 96 -5.61 2.40 -11.12
C LEU A 96 -6.26 2.74 -12.48
N VAL A 97 -7.59 2.76 -12.54
CA VAL A 97 -8.34 3.15 -13.74
C VAL A 97 -7.94 4.55 -14.23
N PRO A 98 -7.91 5.60 -13.39
CA PRO A 98 -7.43 6.91 -13.81
C PRO A 98 -5.92 6.96 -14.16
N ALA A 99 -5.09 6.04 -13.66
CA ALA A 99 -3.70 5.89 -14.12
C ALA A 99 -3.66 5.42 -15.58
N ALA A 100 -4.44 4.36 -15.87
CA ALA A 100 -4.55 3.79 -17.20
C ALA A 100 -5.09 4.81 -18.21
N VAL A 101 -6.03 5.66 -17.78
CA VAL A 101 -6.53 6.78 -18.58
C VAL A 101 -5.44 7.81 -18.85
N LEU A 102 -4.71 8.28 -17.83
CA LEU A 102 -3.61 9.26 -18.02
C LEU A 102 -2.50 8.73 -18.93
N LEU A 103 -2.17 7.45 -18.78
CA LEU A 103 -1.18 6.77 -19.59
C LEU A 103 -1.63 6.64 -21.04
N THR A 104 -2.89 6.23 -21.25
CA THR A 104 -3.50 6.17 -22.59
C THR A 104 -3.53 7.54 -23.22
N SER A 105 -3.92 8.57 -22.47
CA SER A 105 -3.93 9.96 -22.94
C SER A 105 -2.53 10.44 -23.32
N GLY A 106 -1.49 10.08 -22.55
CA GLY A 106 -0.11 10.39 -22.91
C GLY A 106 0.36 9.67 -24.17
N LEU A 107 -0.05 8.43 -24.36
CA LEU A 107 0.26 7.65 -25.55
C LEU A 107 -0.42 8.21 -26.81
N VAL A 108 -1.68 8.64 -26.68
CA VAL A 108 -2.41 9.33 -27.76
C VAL A 108 -1.78 10.68 -28.06
N ALA A 109 -1.44 11.47 -27.05
CA ALA A 109 -0.77 12.76 -27.23
C ALA A 109 0.56 12.60 -27.97
N LEU A 110 1.36 11.60 -27.58
CA LEU A 110 2.61 11.25 -28.24
C LEU A 110 2.40 10.79 -29.69
N TYR A 111 1.40 9.94 -29.94
CA TYR A 111 1.05 9.49 -31.28
C TYR A 111 0.69 10.66 -32.21
N VAL A 112 -0.18 11.57 -31.73
CA VAL A 112 -0.59 12.75 -32.49
C VAL A 112 0.63 13.61 -32.81
N VAL A 113 1.49 13.86 -31.82
CA VAL A 113 2.76 14.57 -32.03
C VAL A 113 3.60 13.92 -33.12
N SER A 114 3.86 12.61 -33.03
CA SER A 114 4.63 11.85 -34.02
C SER A 114 4.07 12.02 -35.43
N ARG A 115 2.75 12.01 -35.57
CA ARG A 115 2.10 12.17 -36.86
C ARG A 115 2.13 13.60 -37.40
N THR A 116 2.24 14.59 -36.51
CA THR A 116 2.27 16.01 -36.89
C THR A 116 3.65 16.44 -37.40
N ILE A 117 4.73 15.84 -36.88
CA ILE A 117 6.12 16.14 -37.28
C ILE A 117 6.68 15.19 -38.34
N GLY A 118 5.91 14.16 -38.74
CA GLY A 118 6.29 13.23 -39.78
C GLY A 118 7.37 12.21 -39.39
N LEU A 119 7.32 11.68 -38.14
CA LEU A 119 7.96 10.39 -37.85
C LEU A 119 7.28 9.27 -38.65
#